data_AF-A0A9D9K8K8-F1
#
_entry.id   AF-A0A9D9K8K8-F1
#
_cell.length_a   1.000
_cell.length_b   1.000
_cell.length_c   1.000
_cell.angle_alpha   90.00
_cell.angle_beta   90.00
_cell.angle_gamma   90.00
#
_symmetry.space_group_name_H-M   'P 1'
#
loop_
_entity.id
_entity.type
_entity.pdbx_description
1 polymer ?
#
loop_
_entity_poly.entity_id
_entity_poly.type
_entity_poly.pdbx_seq_one_letter_code
_entity_poly.pdbx_strand_id
1 'polypeptide(L)'
;MADYRNPQIYTKETNFPARLRRYECAWQIEQAIAIIYILLKEFYAASNKMNQLRQNIRKDTIDVISSCQTEEELDFIYPELMRIYIEDIPIIEAWHTQVNYLKTASKEEFNEIINLKISEESISDEVDISTENELIEQKQYEALKQTSHFNALRDNLKFTVNPETRREHEVYIADRSPKEGYYALAPSNWKEVPDMTVANLYWYLKSKENEIPFQN
;
A
#
# COMPACT_ATOMS: atom_id res chain seq x y z
N MET A 1 -23.80 12.29 -5.44
CA MET A 1 -22.49 11.74 -5.00
C MET A 1 -22.44 11.87 -3.49
N ALA A 2 -21.88 10.88 -2.79
CA ALA A 2 -21.79 10.96 -1.33
C ALA A 2 -20.74 12.01 -0.93
N ASP A 3 -21.12 12.96 -0.08
CA ASP A 3 -20.33 14.16 0.24
C ASP A 3 -19.06 13.85 1.07
N TYR A 4 -18.96 12.63 1.65
CA TYR A 4 -17.81 12.21 2.46
C TYR A 4 -16.51 12.02 1.66
N ARG A 5 -16.57 12.00 0.31
CA ARG A 5 -15.40 11.95 -0.60
C ARG A 5 -15.08 13.26 -1.29
N ASN A 6 -15.60 14.39 -0.80
CA ASN A 6 -15.50 15.66 -1.50
C ASN A 6 -14.05 16.17 -1.59
N PRO A 7 -13.48 16.32 -2.82
CA PRO A 7 -12.09 16.76 -3.00
C PRO A 7 -11.76 18.12 -2.41
N GLN A 8 -12.76 19.02 -2.35
CA GLN A 8 -12.59 20.36 -1.80
C GLN A 8 -12.27 20.34 -0.31
N ILE A 9 -12.61 19.25 0.38
CA ILE A 9 -12.27 19.03 1.79
C ILE A 9 -10.79 18.63 1.94
N TYR A 10 -10.19 17.99 0.93
CA TYR A 10 -8.83 17.43 0.99
C TYR A 10 -7.72 18.40 0.53
N THR A 11 -8.05 19.33 -0.38
CA THR A 11 -7.04 20.07 -1.13
C THR A 11 -6.74 21.48 -0.61
N LYS A 12 -7.58 22.06 0.26
CA LYS A 12 -7.49 23.50 0.54
C LYS A 12 -6.63 23.90 1.75
N GLU A 13 -6.65 23.17 2.88
CA GLU A 13 -6.00 23.66 4.12
C GLU A 13 -5.49 22.59 5.11
N THR A 14 -5.41 21.31 4.72
CA THR A 14 -4.99 20.25 5.64
C THR A 14 -3.52 19.91 5.49
N ASN A 15 -2.79 19.90 6.61
CA ASN A 15 -1.43 19.37 6.66
C ASN A 15 -1.39 17.90 6.24
N PHE A 16 -0.18 17.41 5.92
CA PHE A 16 0.02 16.11 5.31
C PHE A 16 -0.56 14.93 6.12
N PRO A 17 -0.30 14.81 7.45
CA PRO A 17 -0.98 13.82 8.30
C PRO A 17 -2.50 13.91 8.27
N ALA A 18 -3.07 15.12 8.33
CA ALA A 18 -4.51 15.30 8.32
C ALA A 18 -5.16 14.85 6.99
N ARG A 19 -4.42 14.92 5.88
CA ARG A 19 -4.88 14.38 4.59
C ARG A 19 -5.04 12.87 4.65
N LEU A 20 -4.03 12.15 5.13
CA LEU A 20 -4.08 10.68 5.29
C LEU A 20 -5.24 10.28 6.21
N ARG A 21 -5.36 10.89 7.40
CA ARG A 21 -6.43 10.59 8.35
C ARG A 21 -7.83 10.81 7.79
N ARG A 22 -8.02 11.81 6.91
CA ARG A 22 -9.30 12.03 6.24
C ARG A 22 -9.62 10.96 5.20
N TYR A 23 -8.62 10.49 4.46
CA TYR A 23 -8.80 9.35 3.56
C TYR A 23 -9.16 8.09 4.35
N GLU A 24 -8.50 7.83 5.48
CA GLU A 24 -8.85 6.72 6.38
C GLU A 24 -10.32 6.77 6.83
N CYS A 25 -10.83 7.93 7.25
CA CYS A 25 -12.25 8.08 7.61
C CYS A 25 -13.17 7.75 6.43
N ALA A 26 -12.83 8.18 5.21
CA ALA A 26 -13.61 7.84 4.02
C ALA A 26 -13.58 6.32 3.75
N TRP A 27 -12.41 5.69 3.87
CA TRP A 27 -12.25 4.24 3.71
C TRP A 27 -13.06 3.44 4.74
N GLN A 28 -13.07 3.87 6.00
CA GLN A 28 -13.88 3.26 7.06
C GLN A 28 -15.39 3.34 6.77
N ILE A 29 -15.87 4.48 6.26
CA ILE A 29 -17.27 4.63 5.83
C ILE A 29 -17.58 3.66 4.69
N GLU A 30 -16.68 3.55 3.70
CA GLU A 30 -16.85 2.63 2.59
C GLU A 30 -16.85 1.15 3.00
N GLN A 31 -15.99 0.79 3.96
CA GLN A 31 -15.96 -0.53 4.56
C GLN A 31 -17.26 -0.84 5.31
N ALA A 32 -17.76 0.11 6.12
CA ALA A 32 -19.03 -0.03 6.81
C ALA A 32 -20.21 -0.24 5.82
N ILE A 33 -20.23 0.50 4.70
CA ILE A 33 -21.21 0.30 3.63
C ILE A 33 -21.10 -1.11 3.04
N ALA A 34 -19.89 -1.62 2.78
CA ALA A 34 -19.70 -2.97 2.28
C ALA A 34 -20.23 -4.03 3.27
N ILE A 35 -19.96 -3.85 4.57
CA ILE A 35 -20.48 -4.72 5.64
C ILE A 35 -22.01 -4.70 5.68
N ILE A 36 -22.63 -3.52 5.56
CA ILE A 36 -24.10 -3.41 5.49
C ILE A 36 -24.65 -4.22 4.32
N TYR A 37 -24.04 -4.17 3.14
CA TYR A 37 -24.46 -5.01 2.01
C TYR A 37 -24.32 -6.51 2.30
N ILE A 38 -23.27 -6.94 3.00
CA ILE A 38 -23.12 -8.34 3.44
C ILE A 38 -24.28 -8.73 4.37
N LEU A 39 -24.60 -7.89 5.36
CA LEU A 39 -25.70 -8.14 6.30
C LEU A 39 -27.07 -8.19 5.61
N LEU A 40 -27.28 -7.37 4.58
CA LEU A 40 -28.47 -7.38 3.73
C LEU A 40 -28.47 -8.52 2.69
N LYS A 41 -27.42 -9.36 2.67
CA LYS A 41 -27.21 -10.45 1.69
C LYS A 41 -27.12 -9.96 0.23
N GLU A 42 -26.79 -8.70 0.04
CA GLU A 42 -26.55 -8.04 -1.26
C GLU A 42 -25.09 -8.28 -1.70
N PHE A 43 -24.70 -9.54 -1.90
CA PHE A 43 -23.27 -9.92 -2.10
C PHE A 43 -22.64 -9.31 -3.37
N TYR A 44 -23.41 -9.05 -4.41
CA TYR A 44 -22.93 -8.33 -5.60
C TYR A 44 -22.56 -6.89 -5.26
N ALA A 45 -23.41 -6.18 -4.51
CA ALA A 45 -23.15 -4.81 -4.08
C ALA A 45 -21.97 -4.75 -3.11
N ALA A 46 -21.88 -5.70 -2.16
CA ALA A 46 -20.74 -5.84 -1.25
C ALA A 46 -19.43 -6.05 -2.01
N SER A 47 -19.39 -7.00 -2.96
CA SER A 47 -18.20 -7.29 -3.76
C SER A 47 -17.74 -6.09 -4.59
N ASN A 48 -18.69 -5.39 -5.23
CA ASN A 48 -18.39 -4.16 -5.97
C ASN A 48 -17.86 -3.07 -5.05
N LYS A 49 -18.45 -2.90 -3.86
CA LYS A 49 -18.03 -1.86 -2.91
C LYS A 49 -16.64 -2.13 -2.33
N MET A 50 -16.30 -3.38 -2.05
CA MET A 50 -14.95 -3.78 -1.60
C MET A 50 -13.90 -3.56 -2.70
N ASN A 51 -14.22 -3.87 -3.95
CA ASN A 51 -13.33 -3.56 -5.08
C ASN A 51 -13.08 -2.05 -5.20
N GLN A 52 -14.14 -1.25 -5.11
CA GLN A 52 -14.02 0.21 -5.11
C GLN A 52 -13.18 0.73 -3.94
N LEU A 53 -13.40 0.22 -2.73
CA LEU A 53 -12.61 0.56 -1.55
C LEU A 53 -11.12 0.33 -1.79
N ARG A 54 -10.73 -0.85 -2.30
CA ARG A 54 -9.33 -1.18 -2.60
C ARG A 54 -8.73 -0.25 -3.65
N GLN A 55 -9.47 0.05 -4.71
CA GLN A 55 -9.03 1.00 -5.74
C GLN A 55 -8.86 2.41 -5.18
N ASN A 56 -9.78 2.83 -4.31
CA ASN A 56 -9.73 4.13 -3.65
C ASN A 56 -8.53 4.22 -2.71
N ILE A 57 -8.29 3.22 -1.85
CA ILE A 57 -7.10 3.18 -0.98
C ILE A 57 -5.83 3.35 -1.84
N ARG A 58 -5.68 2.56 -2.91
CA ARG A 58 -4.51 2.67 -3.82
C ARG A 58 -4.35 4.06 -4.44
N LYS A 59 -5.44 4.64 -4.92
CA LYS A 59 -5.38 5.97 -5.54
C LYS A 59 -5.04 7.05 -4.52
N ASP A 60 -5.71 7.02 -3.38
CA ASP A 60 -5.59 8.00 -2.32
C ASP A 60 -4.19 7.94 -1.69
N THR A 61 -3.60 6.74 -1.51
CA THR A 61 -2.23 6.60 -0.99
C THR A 61 -1.17 7.04 -1.99
N ILE A 62 -1.33 6.77 -3.30
CA ILE A 62 -0.45 7.36 -4.32
C ILE A 62 -0.50 8.88 -4.31
N ASP A 63 -1.69 9.47 -4.17
CA ASP A 63 -1.86 10.93 -4.04
C ASP A 63 -1.12 11.48 -2.82
N VAL A 64 -1.29 10.84 -1.66
CA VAL A 64 -0.54 11.18 -0.44
C VAL A 64 0.97 11.08 -0.69
N ILE A 65 1.50 9.94 -1.12
CA ILE A 65 2.95 9.75 -1.32
C ILE A 65 3.51 10.74 -2.35
N SER A 66 2.78 11.03 -3.42
CA SER A 66 3.21 11.96 -4.47
C SER A 66 3.26 13.41 -3.98
N SER A 67 2.46 13.75 -2.97
CA SER A 67 2.45 15.07 -2.34
C SER A 67 3.45 15.24 -1.19
N CYS A 68 4.15 14.17 -0.79
CA CYS A 68 5.18 14.22 0.25
C CYS A 68 6.43 14.97 -0.24
N GLN A 69 6.80 16.01 0.51
CA GLN A 69 7.90 16.93 0.17
C GLN A 69 9.08 16.85 1.13
N THR A 70 8.87 16.46 2.39
CA THR A 70 9.94 16.43 3.40
C THR A 70 10.14 15.05 4.03
N GLU A 71 11.32 14.86 4.63
CA GLU A 71 11.67 13.62 5.32
C GLU A 71 10.80 13.38 6.56
N GLU A 72 10.46 14.43 7.30
CA GLU A 72 9.58 14.34 8.47
C GLU A 72 8.16 13.91 8.10
N GLU A 73 7.66 14.36 6.94
CA GLU A 73 6.38 13.91 6.41
C GLU A 73 6.43 12.42 6.07
N LEU A 74 7.52 11.95 5.46
CA LEU A 74 7.71 10.55 5.12
C LEU A 74 7.88 9.67 6.36
N ASP A 75 8.64 10.14 7.36
CA ASP A 75 8.82 9.47 8.65
C ASP A 75 7.48 9.18 9.34
N PHE A 76 6.53 10.11 9.20
CA PHE A 76 5.19 9.95 9.75
C PHE A 76 4.37 8.89 8.99
N ILE A 77 4.35 8.94 7.65
CA ILE A 77 3.43 8.10 6.87
C ILE A 77 3.97 6.73 6.50
N TYR A 78 5.29 6.56 6.41
CA TYR A 78 5.85 5.34 5.83
C TYR A 78 5.43 4.10 6.62
N PRO A 79 5.57 4.06 7.97
CA PRO A 79 5.13 2.90 8.75
C PRO A 79 3.62 2.68 8.65
N GLU A 80 2.82 3.75 8.68
CA GLU A 80 1.35 3.67 8.60
C GLU A 80 0.89 3.09 7.26
N LEU A 81 1.45 3.58 6.14
CA LEU A 81 1.12 3.09 4.81
C LEU A 81 1.64 1.67 4.59
N MET A 82 2.81 1.32 5.12
CA MET A 82 3.29 -0.07 5.05
C MET A 82 2.34 -1.02 5.76
N ARG A 83 1.86 -0.66 6.95
CA ARG A 83 0.90 -1.46 7.71
C ARG A 83 -0.41 -1.66 6.94
N ILE A 84 -0.95 -0.60 6.33
CA ILE A 84 -2.15 -0.71 5.50
C ILE A 84 -1.97 -1.74 4.37
N TYR A 85 -0.78 -1.80 3.76
CA TYR A 85 -0.53 -2.69 2.62
C TYR A 85 -0.13 -4.12 3.02
N ILE A 86 0.53 -4.29 4.16
CA ILE A 86 0.97 -5.60 4.66
C ILE A 86 -0.16 -6.29 5.44
N GLU A 87 -0.96 -5.55 6.19
CA GLU A 87 -2.00 -6.09 7.06
C GLU A 87 -3.41 -5.85 6.49
N ASP A 88 -3.82 -4.59 6.34
CA ASP A 88 -5.23 -4.25 6.09
C ASP A 88 -5.71 -4.67 4.70
N ILE A 89 -4.93 -4.40 3.65
CA ILE A 89 -5.29 -4.75 2.28
C ILE A 89 -5.45 -6.27 2.11
N PRO A 90 -4.53 -7.13 2.58
CA PRO A 90 -4.74 -8.58 2.56
C PRO A 90 -5.99 -9.04 3.31
N ILE A 91 -6.34 -8.42 4.44
CA ILE A 91 -7.59 -8.72 5.18
C ILE A 91 -8.81 -8.37 4.32
N ILE A 92 -8.82 -7.18 3.69
CA ILE A 92 -9.90 -6.76 2.79
C ILE A 92 -10.00 -7.72 1.58
N GLU A 93 -8.88 -8.20 1.05
CA GLU A 93 -8.83 -9.19 -0.04
C GLU A 93 -9.39 -10.56 0.38
N ALA A 94 -9.06 -11.01 1.59
CA ALA A 94 -9.61 -12.24 2.15
C ALA A 94 -11.14 -12.13 2.31
N TRP A 95 -11.63 -11.03 2.87
CA TRP A 95 -13.07 -10.77 3.00
C TRP A 95 -13.76 -10.68 1.65
N HIS A 96 -13.15 -10.00 0.68
CA HIS A 96 -13.68 -9.91 -0.68
C HIS A 96 -13.78 -11.28 -1.35
N THR A 97 -12.79 -12.15 -1.13
CA THR A 97 -12.78 -13.53 -1.62
C THR A 97 -13.94 -14.33 -1.01
N GLN A 98 -14.17 -14.20 0.31
CA GLN A 98 -15.30 -14.85 0.99
C GLN A 98 -16.65 -14.33 0.45
N VAL A 99 -16.81 -13.02 0.25
CA VAL A 99 -18.03 -12.46 -0.34
C VAL A 99 -18.25 -12.95 -1.77
N ASN A 100 -17.18 -13.07 -2.57
CA ASN A 100 -17.29 -13.61 -3.92
C ASN A 100 -17.70 -15.08 -3.93
N TYR A 101 -17.26 -15.87 -2.94
CA TYR A 101 -17.73 -17.24 -2.77
C TYR A 101 -19.22 -17.27 -2.41
N LEU A 102 -19.68 -16.47 -1.45
CA LEU A 102 -21.09 -16.38 -1.05
C LEU A 102 -22.00 -15.91 -2.20
N LYS A 103 -21.48 -15.07 -3.11
CA LYS A 103 -22.18 -14.63 -4.32
C LYS A 103 -22.53 -15.79 -5.27
N THR A 104 -21.69 -16.83 -5.31
CA THR A 104 -21.83 -17.98 -6.21
C THR A 104 -22.31 -19.26 -5.52
N ALA A 105 -22.37 -19.27 -4.19
CA ALA A 105 -22.78 -20.43 -3.40
C ALA A 105 -24.23 -20.83 -3.70
N SER A 106 -24.49 -22.13 -3.70
CA SER A 106 -25.83 -22.70 -3.73
C SER A 106 -26.59 -22.38 -2.42
N LYS A 107 -27.92 -22.57 -2.43
CA LYS A 107 -28.74 -22.34 -1.23
C LYS A 107 -28.38 -23.33 -0.13
N GLU A 108 -28.04 -24.55 -0.49
CA GLU A 108 -27.62 -25.62 0.40
C GLU A 108 -26.30 -25.25 1.09
N GLU A 109 -25.25 -24.92 0.33
CA GLU A 109 -23.95 -24.49 0.87
C GLU A 109 -24.09 -23.24 1.74
N PHE A 110 -24.90 -22.27 1.31
CA PHE A 110 -25.15 -21.07 2.10
C PHE A 110 -25.79 -21.37 3.46
N ASN A 111 -26.76 -22.29 3.48
CA ASN A 111 -27.41 -22.72 4.72
C ASN A 111 -26.45 -23.52 5.62
N GLU A 112 -25.57 -24.35 5.04
CA GLU A 112 -24.52 -25.03 5.80
C GLU A 112 -23.57 -24.03 6.45
N ILE A 113 -23.14 -22.99 5.71
CA ILE A 113 -22.24 -21.95 6.23
C ILE A 113 -22.87 -21.19 7.40
N ILE A 114 -24.15 -20.80 7.28
CA ILE A 114 -24.84 -20.09 8.36
C ILE A 114 -25.03 -20.98 9.60
N ASN A 115 -25.26 -22.28 9.38
CA ASN A 115 -25.53 -23.23 10.46
C ASN A 115 -24.25 -23.87 11.03
N LEU A 116 -23.08 -23.54 10.49
CA LEU A 116 -21.80 -23.90 11.11
C LEU A 116 -21.75 -23.28 12.51
N LYS A 117 -21.87 -24.13 13.52
CA LYS A 117 -21.50 -23.76 14.88
C LYS A 117 -20.00 -23.53 14.86
N ILE A 118 -19.60 -22.28 15.08
CA ILE A 118 -18.22 -21.98 15.44
C ILE A 118 -17.99 -22.72 16.74
N SER A 119 -17.19 -23.80 16.68
CA SER A 119 -16.76 -24.47 17.90
C SER A 119 -15.92 -23.45 18.66
N GLU A 120 -16.35 -23.09 19.86
CA GLU A 120 -15.53 -22.35 20.82
C GLU A 120 -14.39 -23.25 21.29
N GLU A 121 -13.52 -23.68 20.37
CA GLU A 121 -12.18 -24.08 20.78
C GLU A 121 -11.51 -22.78 21.23
N SER A 122 -11.45 -22.63 22.55
CA SER A 122 -10.81 -21.54 23.27
C SER A 122 -9.53 -21.11 22.55
N ILE A 123 -9.59 -19.92 21.94
CA ILE A 123 -8.39 -19.14 21.67
C ILE A 123 -7.75 -18.99 23.05
N SER A 124 -6.58 -19.60 23.26
CA SER A 124 -5.89 -19.44 24.53
C SER A 124 -5.62 -17.94 24.71
N ASP A 125 -6.19 -17.34 25.74
CA ASP A 125 -6.04 -15.91 26.09
C ASP A 125 -4.60 -15.54 26.53
N GLU A 126 -3.60 -16.38 26.25
CA GLU A 126 -2.20 -16.01 26.33
C GLU A 126 -1.76 -15.36 25.01
N VAL A 127 -2.38 -14.22 24.69
CA VAL A 127 -1.68 -13.23 23.88
C VAL A 127 -0.65 -12.62 24.83
N ASP A 128 0.58 -13.11 24.74
CA ASP A 128 1.73 -12.44 25.32
C ASP A 128 1.84 -11.08 24.62
N ILE A 129 1.18 -10.07 25.20
CA ILE A 129 1.33 -8.67 24.84
C ILE A 129 2.71 -8.26 25.36
N SER A 130 3.75 -8.80 24.71
CA SER A 130 5.10 -8.33 24.85
C SER A 130 5.07 -6.85 24.51
N THR A 131 5.47 -6.05 25.49
CA THR A 131 5.43 -4.59 25.48
C THR A 131 6.60 -4.03 24.69
N GLU A 132 6.96 -4.68 23.57
CA GLU A 132 7.76 -4.03 22.53
C GLU A 132 6.81 -3.11 21.75
N ASN A 133 6.55 -1.93 22.33
CA ASN A 133 5.66 -0.88 21.81
C ASN A 133 6.10 -0.26 20.47
N GLU A 134 7.08 -0.85 19.78
CA GLU A 134 7.62 -0.33 18.54
C GLU A 134 7.11 -1.20 17.39
N LEU A 135 6.18 -0.64 16.61
CA LEU A 135 5.56 -1.27 15.44
C LEU A 135 6.65 -1.83 14.53
N ILE A 136 6.49 -3.06 14.04
CA ILE A 136 7.49 -3.75 13.22
C ILE A 136 7.83 -2.91 11.97
N GLU A 137 6.85 -2.22 11.42
CA GLU A 137 6.99 -1.31 10.28
C GLU A 137 7.88 -0.10 10.60
N GLN A 138 7.85 0.40 11.84
CA GLN A 138 8.74 1.48 12.30
C GLN A 138 10.19 1.01 12.31
N LYS A 139 10.48 -0.16 12.90
CA LYS A 139 11.83 -0.74 12.92
C LYS A 139 12.37 -1.00 11.51
N GLN A 140 11.52 -1.53 10.63
CA GLN A 140 11.86 -1.76 9.23
C GLN A 140 12.18 -0.44 8.51
N TYR A 141 11.35 0.59 8.71
CA TYR A 141 11.56 1.89 8.12
C TYR A 141 12.88 2.52 8.60
N GLU A 142 13.17 2.49 9.89
CA GLU A 142 14.41 3.03 10.44
C GLU A 142 15.66 2.33 9.88
N ALA A 143 15.63 1.01 9.73
CA ALA A 143 16.72 0.26 9.10
C ALA A 143 16.94 0.67 7.62
N LEU A 144 15.85 0.85 6.87
CA LEU A 144 15.92 1.32 5.49
C LEU A 144 16.45 2.76 5.40
N LYS A 145 16.05 3.62 6.34
CA LYS A 145 16.47 5.01 6.43
C LYS A 145 17.98 5.16 6.65
N GLN A 146 18.62 4.25 7.37
CA GLN A 146 20.07 4.25 7.55
C GLN A 146 20.86 3.93 6.26
N THR A 147 20.23 3.32 5.27
CA THR A 147 20.89 2.81 4.06
C THR A 147 20.42 3.46 2.76
N SER A 148 19.47 4.40 2.85
CA SER A 148 18.80 5.00 1.71
C SER A 148 18.55 6.49 1.94
N HIS A 149 18.13 7.21 0.90
CA HIS A 149 17.79 8.63 1.02
C HIS A 149 16.29 8.86 0.78
N PHE A 150 15.80 10.03 1.20
CA PHE A 150 14.39 10.45 1.11
C PHE A 150 13.68 10.03 -0.20
N ASN A 151 14.22 10.42 -1.37
CA ASN A 151 13.55 10.11 -2.64
C ASN A 151 13.45 8.60 -2.94
N ALA A 152 14.44 7.79 -2.54
CA ALA A 152 14.44 6.35 -2.75
C ALA A 152 13.46 5.66 -1.79
N LEU A 153 13.42 6.08 -0.53
CA LEU A 153 12.42 5.63 0.44
C LEU A 153 11.01 5.92 -0.04
N ARG A 154 10.77 7.14 -0.53
CA ARG A 154 9.46 7.55 -1.07
C ARG A 154 9.06 6.71 -2.29
N ASP A 155 9.98 6.43 -3.20
CA ASP A 155 9.69 5.62 -4.39
C ASP A 155 9.51 4.14 -4.04
N ASN A 156 10.29 3.61 -3.09
CA ASN A 156 10.08 2.27 -2.56
C ASN A 156 8.67 2.10 -1.97
N LEU A 157 8.16 3.10 -1.23
CA LEU A 157 6.78 3.08 -0.75
C LEU A 157 5.76 3.10 -1.90
N LYS A 158 6.04 3.81 -3.00
CA LYS A 158 5.20 3.76 -4.21
C LYS A 158 5.21 2.38 -4.86
N PHE A 159 6.34 1.66 -4.83
CA PHE A 159 6.42 0.30 -5.39
C PHE A 159 5.50 -0.66 -4.62
N THR A 160 5.47 -0.55 -3.29
CA THR A 160 4.52 -1.30 -2.44
C THR A 160 3.07 -1.01 -2.82
N VAL A 161 2.74 0.26 -3.05
CA VAL A 161 1.37 0.69 -3.36
C VAL A 161 0.94 0.34 -4.78
N ASN A 162 1.83 0.53 -5.74
CA ASN A 162 1.64 0.31 -7.17
C ASN A 162 2.91 -0.31 -7.78
N PRO A 163 3.00 -1.64 -7.82
CA PRO A 163 4.19 -2.34 -8.31
C PRO A 163 4.61 -1.98 -9.73
N GLU A 164 3.68 -1.52 -10.58
CA GLU A 164 4.02 -1.10 -11.95
C GLU A 164 4.94 0.13 -11.99
N THR A 165 4.93 0.96 -10.95
CA THR A 165 5.83 2.13 -10.86
C THR A 165 7.30 1.74 -10.75
N ARG A 166 7.60 0.53 -10.25
CA ARG A 166 8.95 -0.04 -10.21
C ARG A 166 9.56 -0.21 -11.59
N ARG A 167 8.71 -0.55 -12.58
CA ARG A 167 9.14 -0.84 -13.94
C ARG A 167 9.78 0.36 -14.63
N GLU A 168 9.32 1.57 -14.32
CA GLU A 168 9.90 2.81 -14.85
C GLU A 168 11.35 2.98 -14.39
N HIS A 169 11.63 2.67 -13.13
CA HIS A 169 12.98 2.70 -12.57
C HIS A 169 13.87 1.61 -13.18
N GLU A 170 13.37 0.39 -13.32
CA GLU A 170 14.11 -0.70 -13.97
C GLU A 170 14.51 -0.35 -15.41
N VAL A 171 13.58 0.18 -16.20
CA VAL A 171 13.84 0.59 -17.59
C VAL A 171 14.89 1.70 -17.63
N TYR A 172 14.79 2.69 -16.75
CA TYR A 172 15.79 3.76 -16.64
C TYR A 172 17.17 3.21 -16.29
N ILE A 173 17.27 2.33 -15.30
CA ILE A 173 18.54 1.75 -14.87
C ILE A 173 19.15 0.90 -16.00
N ALA A 174 18.35 0.11 -16.71
CA ALA A 174 18.79 -0.69 -17.84
C ALA A 174 19.38 0.16 -18.99
N ASP A 175 18.78 1.32 -19.27
CA ASP A 175 19.28 2.24 -20.30
C ASP A 175 20.52 3.02 -19.83
N ARG A 176 20.56 3.47 -18.57
CA ARG A 176 21.63 4.32 -18.05
C ARG A 176 22.88 3.56 -17.64
N SER A 177 22.73 2.36 -17.05
CA SER A 177 23.86 1.59 -16.49
C SER A 177 25.00 1.34 -17.49
N PRO A 178 24.74 0.93 -18.75
CA PRO A 178 25.82 0.72 -19.73
C PRO A 178 26.57 2.02 -20.08
N LYS A 179 25.88 3.17 -20.07
CA LYS A 179 26.46 4.50 -20.38
C LYS A 179 27.46 4.94 -19.31
N GLU A 180 27.26 4.50 -18.07
CA GLU A 180 28.14 4.72 -16.92
C GLU A 180 29.19 3.61 -16.74
N GLY A 181 29.25 2.63 -17.66
CA GLY A 181 30.19 1.51 -17.60
C GLY A 181 29.75 0.32 -16.74
N TYR A 182 28.52 0.32 -16.22
CA TYR A 182 27.96 -0.76 -15.38
C TYR A 182 27.23 -1.83 -16.21
N TYR A 183 27.95 -2.49 -17.11
CA TYR A 183 27.38 -3.49 -18.03
C TYR A 183 26.76 -4.72 -17.34
N ALA A 184 27.13 -4.99 -16.08
CA ALA A 184 26.60 -6.11 -15.30
C ALA A 184 25.16 -5.90 -14.79
N LEU A 185 24.65 -4.66 -14.78
CA LEU A 185 23.28 -4.33 -14.35
C LEU A 185 22.24 -4.60 -15.46
N ALA A 186 22.29 -5.80 -16.05
CA ALA A 186 21.46 -6.17 -17.20
C ALA A 186 19.99 -6.49 -16.82
N PRO A 187 19.02 -6.29 -17.73
CA PRO A 187 17.58 -6.50 -17.49
C PRO A 187 17.14 -7.91 -17.04
N SER A 188 17.98 -8.93 -17.19
CA SER A 188 17.56 -10.32 -17.01
C SER A 188 17.32 -10.74 -15.56
N ASN A 189 17.77 -9.97 -14.56
CA ASN A 189 17.79 -10.40 -13.15
C ASN A 189 16.96 -9.51 -12.19
N TRP A 190 16.21 -8.52 -12.69
CA TRP A 190 15.57 -7.50 -11.83
C TRP A 190 14.46 -8.02 -10.92
N LYS A 191 13.83 -9.16 -11.22
CA LYS A 191 12.72 -9.69 -10.41
C LYS A 191 13.12 -10.09 -8.99
N GLU A 192 14.38 -10.51 -8.80
CA GLU A 192 14.91 -10.95 -7.50
C GLU A 192 15.57 -9.80 -6.72
N VAL A 193 15.74 -8.64 -7.37
CA VAL A 193 16.35 -7.48 -6.74
C VAL A 193 15.35 -6.83 -5.78
N PRO A 194 15.73 -6.56 -4.51
CA PRO A 194 14.85 -5.87 -3.58
C PRO A 194 14.43 -4.49 -4.08
N ASP A 195 13.19 -4.10 -3.80
CA ASP A 195 12.62 -2.82 -4.23
C ASP A 195 13.44 -1.61 -3.79
N MET A 196 13.99 -1.65 -2.57
CA MET A 196 14.87 -0.59 -2.08
C MET A 196 16.16 -0.47 -2.90
N THR A 197 16.73 -1.61 -3.32
CA THR A 197 17.93 -1.63 -4.16
C THR A 197 17.65 -1.00 -5.52
N VAL A 198 16.49 -1.28 -6.13
CA VAL A 198 16.06 -0.64 -7.38
C VAL A 198 15.92 0.87 -7.20
N ALA A 199 15.24 1.31 -6.14
CA ALA A 199 15.05 2.74 -5.86
C ALA A 199 16.40 3.47 -5.66
N ASN A 200 17.30 2.90 -4.86
CA ASN A 200 18.62 3.48 -4.61
C ASN A 200 19.48 3.53 -5.89
N LEU A 201 19.50 2.47 -6.70
CA LEU A 201 20.24 2.44 -7.96
C LEU A 201 19.74 3.50 -8.96
N TYR A 202 18.42 3.65 -9.07
CA TYR A 202 17.83 4.67 -9.92
C TYR A 202 18.33 6.07 -9.55
N TRP A 203 18.25 6.42 -8.26
CA TRP A 203 18.62 7.76 -7.81
C TRP A 203 20.14 8.00 -7.81
N TYR A 204 20.95 6.95 -7.58
CA TYR A 204 22.40 7.02 -7.76
C TYR A 204 22.79 7.34 -9.21
N LEU A 205 22.20 6.64 -10.19
CA LEU A 205 22.48 6.90 -11.60
C LEU A 205 21.97 8.27 -12.04
N LYS A 206 20.84 8.72 -11.49
CA LYS A 206 20.28 10.05 -11.75
C LYS A 206 21.13 11.17 -11.14
N SER A 207 21.73 10.97 -9.97
CA SER A 207 22.64 11.97 -9.39
C SER A 207 23.91 12.10 -10.24
N LYS A 208 24.42 10.98 -10.79
CA LYS A 208 25.56 10.98 -11.72
C LYS A 208 25.29 11.75 -13.01
N GLU A 209 24.09 11.62 -13.57
CA GLU A 209 23.69 12.40 -14.74
C GLU A 209 23.68 13.92 -14.46
N ASN A 210 23.16 14.32 -13.29
CA ASN A 210 23.11 15.73 -12.89
C ASN A 210 24.50 16.31 -12.52
N GLU A 211 25.49 15.47 -12.26
CA GLU A 211 26.88 15.87 -12.01
C GLU A 211 27.69 16.12 -13.30
N ILE A 212 27.20 15.69 -14.48
CA ILE A 212 27.88 15.90 -15.76
C ILE A 212 27.39 17.24 -16.36
N PRO A 213 28.21 18.30 -16.38
CA PRO A 213 27.87 19.50 -17.14
C PRO A 213 27.92 19.16 -18.63
N PHE A 214 26.95 19.63 -19.39
CA PHE A 214 26.99 19.58 -20.87
C PHE A 214 28.35 20.05 -21.38
N GLN A 215 29.14 19.12 -21.92
CA GLN A 215 30.27 19.42 -22.80
C GLN A 215 29.92 18.97 -24.21
N ASN A 216 29.33 19.88 -24.98
CA ASN A 216 29.71 20.32 -26.33
C ASN A 216 28.53 21.01 -27.03
#